data_AF-A0A6A5Q9T5-F1
#
_entry.id   AF-A0A6A5Q9T5-F1
#
_cell.length_a   1.000
_cell.length_b   1.000
_cell.length_c   1.000
_cell.angle_alpha   90.00
_cell.angle_beta   90.00
_cell.angle_gamma   90.00
#
_symmetry.space_group_name_H-M   'P 1'
#
loop_
_entity.id
_entity.type
_entity.pdbx_description
1 polymer ?
#
loop_
_entity_poly.entity_id
_entity_poly.type
_entity_poly.pdbx_seq_one_letter_code
_entity_poly.pdbx_strand_id
1 'polypeptide(L)'
;MQLIQVFALLSALASTSLAFNVYSYFFNAKDELLGEKKGFRIGNEGCFWIPGAVKVSFSQHLGIKPAAGPYCLRAYTTSPCSEKHNGDAVEEFKNVNIKGKKRELKKETQNAVAYRWTTHGACLTEKEYPSEYDYDRC
;
A
#
# COMPACT_ATOMS: atom_id res chain seq x y z
N MET A 1 -24.38 -39.31 22.33
CA MET A 1 -24.67 -38.86 20.94
C MET A 1 -24.33 -37.38 20.90
N GLN A 2 -23.20 -37.02 20.27
CA GLN A 2 -22.55 -35.71 20.42
C GLN A 2 -22.74 -34.92 19.12
N LEU A 3 -23.46 -33.80 19.18
CA LEU A 3 -23.73 -32.93 18.03
C LEU A 3 -22.48 -32.10 17.71
N ILE A 4 -22.01 -32.24 16.47
CA ILE A 4 -20.87 -31.52 15.91
C ILE A 4 -21.27 -30.05 15.70
N GLN A 5 -20.57 -29.12 16.36
CA GLN A 5 -20.68 -27.69 16.07
C GLN A 5 -19.84 -27.35 14.84
N VAL A 6 -20.48 -26.95 13.75
CA VAL A 6 -19.82 -26.50 12.52
C VAL A 6 -19.56 -25.00 12.65
N PHE A 7 -18.30 -24.63 12.89
CA PHE A 7 -17.83 -23.25 12.74
C PHE A 7 -17.61 -22.96 11.24
N ALA A 8 -18.59 -22.34 10.59
CA ALA A 8 -18.42 -21.77 9.26
C ALA A 8 -17.61 -20.47 9.37
N LEU A 9 -16.29 -20.52 9.17
CA LEU A 9 -15.43 -19.35 9.13
C LEU A 9 -15.37 -18.73 7.71
N LEU A 10 -15.78 -17.46 7.66
CA LEU A 10 -15.27 -16.37 6.80
C LEU A 10 -15.54 -16.53 5.29
N SER A 11 -16.62 -15.97 4.72
CA SER A 11 -16.92 -14.52 4.61
C SER A 11 -15.71 -13.64 4.28
N ALA A 12 -15.20 -13.73 3.05
CA ALA A 12 -14.79 -12.58 2.25
C ALA A 12 -14.44 -13.07 0.84
N LEU A 13 -15.44 -13.09 -0.05
CA LEU A 13 -15.17 -13.09 -1.48
C LEU A 13 -14.30 -11.86 -1.73
N ALA A 14 -13.06 -12.09 -2.16
CA ALA A 14 -12.15 -11.06 -2.59
C ALA A 14 -12.86 -10.25 -3.68
N SER A 15 -13.37 -9.08 -3.30
CA SER A 15 -13.84 -8.09 -4.25
C SER A 15 -12.64 -7.78 -5.13
N THR A 16 -12.61 -8.36 -6.33
CA THR A 16 -11.74 -7.95 -7.42
C THR A 16 -12.24 -6.58 -7.87
N SER A 17 -12.09 -5.58 -7.00
CA SER A 17 -12.24 -4.20 -7.39
C SER A 17 -11.20 -4.01 -8.48
N LEU A 18 -11.66 -3.89 -9.73
CA LEU A 18 -10.88 -3.32 -10.81
C LEU A 18 -10.24 -2.07 -10.20
N ALA A 19 -8.95 -2.14 -9.89
CA ALA A 19 -8.23 -0.98 -9.43
C ALA A 19 -8.25 -0.04 -10.63
N PHE A 20 -9.24 0.86 -10.64
CA PHE A 20 -9.23 2.01 -11.51
C PHE A 20 -7.84 2.62 -11.43
N ASN A 21 -7.35 3.22 -12.51
CA ASN A 21 -6.00 3.78 -12.57
C ASN A 21 -5.84 4.89 -11.52
N VAL A 22 -5.53 4.50 -10.29
CA VAL A 22 -5.26 5.35 -9.14
C VAL A 22 -3.75 5.58 -9.14
N TYR A 23 -3.37 6.83 -9.04
CA TYR A 23 -1.97 7.25 -9.01
C TYR A 23 -1.70 7.96 -7.70
N SER A 24 -0.56 7.65 -7.09
CA SER A 24 -0.03 8.38 -5.95
C SER A 24 1.05 9.36 -6.39
N TYR A 25 1.10 10.52 -5.74
CA TYR A 25 2.13 11.54 -5.92
C TYR A 25 2.73 11.84 -4.56
N PHE A 26 4.06 11.88 -4.48
CA PHE A 26 4.76 12.07 -3.21
C PHE A 26 5.34 13.47 -3.14
N PHE A 27 5.35 14.05 -1.94
CA PHE A 27 5.85 15.39 -1.71
C PHE A 27 6.79 15.42 -0.51
N ASN A 28 7.73 16.34 -0.54
CA ASN A 28 8.58 16.63 0.63
C ASN A 28 7.88 17.59 1.61
N ALA A 29 8.59 17.95 2.68
CA ALA A 29 8.08 18.83 3.73
C ALA A 29 7.71 20.23 3.22
N LYS A 30 8.35 20.69 2.13
CA LYS A 30 8.09 21.97 1.47
C LYS A 30 6.97 21.91 0.43
N ASP A 31 6.22 20.81 0.40
CA ASP A 31 5.13 20.59 -0.56
C ASP A 31 5.56 20.45 -2.03
N GLU A 32 6.85 20.26 -2.29
CA GLU A 32 7.41 20.03 -3.62
C GLU A 32 7.19 18.58 -4.06
N LEU A 33 6.76 18.39 -5.31
CA LEU A 33 6.54 17.07 -5.88
C LEU A 33 7.87 16.32 -6.06
N LEU A 34 7.91 15.07 -5.61
CA LEU A 34 9.05 14.17 -5.75
C LEU A 34 8.79 13.10 -6.81
N GLY A 35 9.84 12.69 -7.53
CA GLY A 35 9.77 11.67 -8.58
C GLY A 35 9.22 12.19 -9.91
N GLU A 36 8.69 11.28 -10.73
CA GLU A 36 8.15 11.63 -12.05
C GLU A 36 6.81 12.37 -11.97
N LYS A 37 6.61 13.33 -12.88
CA LYS A 37 5.35 14.11 -12.98
C LYS A 37 4.11 13.27 -13.26
N LYS A 38 4.26 12.04 -13.77
CA LYS A 38 3.14 11.17 -14.13
C LYS A 38 2.48 10.49 -12.92
N GLY A 39 3.15 10.45 -11.77
CA GLY A 39 2.67 9.75 -10.57
C GLY A 39 2.87 8.23 -10.64
N PHE A 40 2.80 7.58 -9.49
CA PHE A 40 3.03 6.14 -9.34
C PHE A 40 1.70 5.40 -9.32
N ARG A 41 1.50 4.47 -10.26
CA ARG A 41 0.24 3.71 -10.35
C ARG A 41 0.12 2.75 -9.18
N ILE A 42 -0.95 2.85 -8.41
CA ILE A 42 -1.30 1.89 -7.35
C ILE A 42 -1.74 0.58 -8.01
N GLY A 43 -1.22 -0.54 -7.50
CA GLY A 43 -1.41 -1.87 -8.10
C GLY A 43 -0.38 -2.21 -9.17
N ASN A 44 0.53 -1.29 -9.51
CA ASN A 44 1.80 -1.71 -10.11
C ASN A 44 2.76 -2.01 -8.96
N GLU A 45 3.06 -3.29 -8.74
CA GLU A 45 3.85 -3.75 -7.60
C GLU A 45 5.35 -3.46 -7.71
N GLY A 46 5.78 -2.69 -8.71
CA GLY A 46 7.17 -2.25 -8.84
C GLY A 46 7.64 -1.41 -7.65
N CYS A 47 8.90 -1.61 -7.27
CA CYS A 47 9.59 -0.77 -6.31
C CYS A 47 9.93 0.59 -6.92
N PHE A 48 9.86 1.66 -6.13
CA PHE A 48 10.26 2.99 -6.58
C PHE A 48 11.01 3.77 -5.49
N TRP A 49 11.97 4.59 -5.92
CA TRP A 49 12.91 5.31 -5.06
C TRP A 49 12.50 6.79 -4.94
N ILE A 50 12.04 7.22 -3.76
CA ILE A 50 11.59 8.60 -3.49
C ILE A 50 12.01 9.05 -2.08
N PRO A 51 13.32 9.23 -1.84
CA PRO A 51 13.81 9.70 -0.55
C PRO A 51 13.27 11.10 -0.27
N GLY A 52 13.03 11.38 1.01
CA GLY A 52 12.50 12.68 1.44
C GLY A 52 10.98 12.84 1.32
N ALA A 53 10.26 11.79 0.91
CA ALA A 53 8.80 11.82 0.87
C ALA A 53 8.23 11.87 2.30
N VAL A 54 7.38 12.85 2.56
CA VAL A 54 6.66 13.01 3.84
C VAL A 54 5.16 13.12 3.66
N LYS A 55 4.70 13.45 2.45
CA LYS A 55 3.29 13.55 2.09
C LYS A 55 3.00 12.70 0.86
N VAL A 56 1.75 12.26 0.74
CA VAL A 56 1.21 11.58 -0.44
C VAL A 56 -0.14 12.17 -0.84
N SER A 57 -0.40 12.30 -2.13
CA SER A 57 -1.74 12.59 -2.66
C SER A 57 -2.14 11.54 -3.67
N PHE A 58 -3.45 11.43 -3.91
CA PHE A 58 -4.01 10.43 -4.81
C PHE A 58 -4.81 11.13 -5.92
N SER A 59 -4.74 10.55 -7.12
CA SER A 59 -5.62 10.89 -8.24
C SER A 59 -6.15 9.62 -8.88
N GLN A 60 -7.20 9.74 -9.69
CA GLN A 60 -7.74 8.64 -10.47
C GLN A 60 -8.21 9.16 -11.82
N HIS A 61 -7.93 8.43 -12.89
CA HIS A 61 -8.42 8.81 -14.22
C HIS A 61 -9.96 8.76 -14.24
N LEU A 62 -10.59 9.90 -14.58
CA LEU A 62 -12.04 10.09 -14.69
C LEU A 62 -12.86 9.82 -13.41
N GLY A 63 -12.20 9.70 -12.26
CA GLY A 63 -12.87 9.43 -11.00
C GLY A 63 -13.46 10.70 -10.36
N ILE A 64 -14.72 10.64 -9.93
CA ILE A 64 -15.34 11.65 -9.06
C ILE A 64 -15.53 11.08 -7.64
N LYS A 65 -15.51 9.76 -7.50
CA LYS A 65 -15.72 9.03 -6.25
C LYS A 65 -14.38 8.68 -5.58
N PRO A 66 -14.30 8.66 -4.24
CA PRO A 66 -13.11 8.17 -3.54
C PRO A 66 -12.73 6.75 -4.00
N ALA A 67 -11.44 6.45 -4.00
CA ALA A 67 -10.98 5.10 -4.30
C ALA A 67 -11.00 4.25 -3.03
N ALA A 68 -11.66 3.10 -3.09
CA ALA A 68 -12.06 2.33 -1.90
C ALA A 68 -10.87 1.81 -1.09
N GLY A 69 -9.83 1.29 -1.75
CA GLY A 69 -8.74 0.57 -1.09
C GLY A 69 -9.19 -0.78 -0.52
N PRO A 70 -8.40 -1.40 0.38
CA PRO A 70 -7.18 -0.85 0.96
C PRO A 70 -5.99 -0.82 -0.02
N TYR A 71 -5.15 0.20 0.13
CA TYR A 71 -3.84 0.28 -0.53
C TYR A 71 -2.76 0.31 0.53
N CYS A 72 -1.82 -0.61 0.48
CA CYS A 72 -0.73 -0.67 1.45
C CYS A 72 0.53 -0.04 0.84
N LEU A 73 1.02 1.03 1.47
CA LEU A 73 2.34 1.59 1.16
C LEU A 73 3.37 0.91 2.04
N ARG A 74 4.24 0.12 1.42
CA ARG A 74 5.39 -0.49 2.10
C ARG A 74 6.58 0.44 1.98
N ALA A 75 7.19 0.79 3.11
CA ALA A 75 8.34 1.67 3.21
C ALA A 75 9.60 0.87 3.54
N TYR A 76 10.68 1.10 2.81
CA TYR A 76 11.97 0.44 2.97
C TYR A 76 13.01 1.50 3.33
N THR A 77 13.47 1.49 4.58
CA THR A 77 14.31 2.54 5.19
C THR A 77 15.80 2.25 5.06
N THR A 78 16.19 0.97 5.00
CA THR A 78 17.60 0.55 5.00
C THR A 78 18.12 0.08 3.65
N SER A 79 17.23 -0.37 2.77
CA SER A 79 17.58 -0.99 1.49
C SER A 79 16.49 -0.77 0.44
N PRO A 80 16.78 -0.99 -0.87
CA PRO A 80 15.74 -1.05 -1.89
C PRO A 80 14.74 -2.17 -1.60
N CYS A 81 13.58 -2.15 -2.25
CA CYS A 81 12.60 -3.23 -2.07
C CYS A 81 13.21 -4.58 -2.48
N SER A 82 12.97 -5.58 -1.65
CA SER A 82 13.27 -6.98 -1.94
C SER A 82 11.96 -7.76 -1.96
N GLU A 83 11.83 -8.74 -2.85
CA GLU A 83 10.66 -9.61 -2.90
C GLU A 83 10.47 -10.41 -1.61
N LYS A 84 11.56 -10.68 -0.89
CA LYS A 84 11.55 -11.41 0.39
C LYS A 84 11.31 -10.52 1.61
N HIS A 85 11.13 -9.22 1.42
CA HIS A 85 10.98 -8.27 2.52
C HIS A 85 9.70 -7.46 2.35
N ASN A 86 8.81 -7.54 3.33
CA ASN A 86 7.52 -6.86 3.33
C ASN A 86 7.61 -5.36 3.72
N GLY A 87 8.82 -4.80 3.80
CA GLY A 87 9.06 -3.43 4.20
C GLY A 87 9.28 -3.30 5.70
N ASP A 88 10.01 -2.24 6.09
CA ASP A 88 10.31 -1.93 7.50
C ASP A 88 9.08 -1.35 8.21
N ALA A 89 8.21 -0.67 7.44
CA ALA A 89 6.97 -0.07 7.90
C ALA A 89 5.89 -0.16 6.80
N VAL A 90 4.63 -0.19 7.22
CA VAL A 90 3.48 -0.26 6.31
C VAL A 90 2.42 0.75 6.74
N GLU A 91 1.91 1.51 5.77
CA GLU A 91 0.76 2.39 5.96
C GLU A 91 -0.41 1.96 5.07
N GLU A 92 -1.57 1.76 5.69
CA GLU A 92 -2.81 1.43 5.00
C GLU A 92 -3.60 2.69 4.64
N PHE A 93 -4.00 2.76 3.37
CA PHE A 93 -4.85 3.80 2.84
C PHE A 93 -6.21 3.22 2.39
N LYS A 94 -7.27 3.60 3.11
CA LYS A 94 -8.67 3.28 2.78
C LYS A 94 -9.43 4.55 2.42
N ASN A 95 -10.40 4.42 1.51
CA ASN A 95 -11.29 5.52 1.08
C ASN A 95 -10.50 6.79 0.70
N VAL A 96 -9.48 6.65 -0.15
CA VAL A 96 -8.60 7.76 -0.49
C VAL A 96 -9.29 8.80 -1.34
N ASN A 97 -9.07 10.06 -1.01
CA ASN A 97 -9.59 11.17 -1.77
C ASN A 97 -8.73 11.38 -3.02
N ILE A 98 -9.35 11.18 -4.19
CA ILE A 98 -8.72 11.27 -5.51
C ILE A 98 -8.66 12.70 -6.08
N LYS A 99 -9.09 13.72 -5.32
CA LYS A 99 -9.02 15.14 -5.72
C LYS A 99 -7.66 15.78 -5.40
N GLY A 100 -6.61 14.98 -5.24
CA GLY A 100 -5.25 15.47 -5.00
C GLY A 100 -5.01 16.06 -3.60
N LYS A 101 -5.89 15.81 -2.63
CA LYS A 101 -5.64 16.21 -1.23
C LYS A 101 -4.42 15.47 -0.71
N LYS A 102 -3.40 16.23 -0.29
CA LYS A 102 -2.21 15.69 0.35
C LYS A 102 -2.55 15.18 1.76
N ARG A 103 -1.98 14.04 2.13
CA ARG A 103 -1.95 13.48 3.47
C ARG A 103 -0.50 13.35 3.90
N GLU A 104 -0.23 13.66 5.17
CA GLU A 104 1.03 13.31 5.81
C GLU A 104 1.14 11.79 5.88
N LEU A 105 2.30 11.26 5.52
CA LEU A 105 2.68 9.88 5.80
C LEU A 105 2.93 9.72 7.30
N LYS A 106 2.68 8.52 7.84
CA LYS A 106 3.05 8.20 9.22
C LYS A 106 4.56 8.29 9.40
N LYS A 107 5.01 8.69 10.60
CA LYS A 107 6.42 8.97 10.92
C LYS A 107 7.37 7.82 10.51
N GLU A 108 6.95 6.58 10.72
CA GLU A 108 7.68 5.36 10.39
C GLU A 108 7.78 5.08 8.89
N THR A 109 6.91 5.66 8.08
CA THR A 109 6.92 5.55 6.61
C THR A 109 7.51 6.77 5.92
N GLN A 110 7.72 7.88 6.63
CA GLN A 110 8.36 9.07 6.07
C GLN A 110 9.83 8.82 5.78
N ASN A 111 10.34 9.52 4.76
CA ASN A 111 11.77 9.55 4.41
C ASN A 111 12.40 8.17 4.17
N ALA A 112 11.59 7.15 3.88
CA ALA A 112 12.11 5.87 3.46
C ALA A 112 12.88 6.01 2.13
N VAL A 113 13.84 5.11 1.93
CA VAL A 113 14.71 5.08 0.74
C VAL A 113 13.90 4.68 -0.48
N ALA A 114 13.07 3.64 -0.32
CA ALA A 114 12.21 3.12 -1.38
C ALA A 114 10.83 2.76 -0.85
N TYR A 115 9.89 2.64 -1.78
CA TYR A 115 8.50 2.33 -1.51
C TYR A 115 7.96 1.32 -2.51
N ARG A 116 6.94 0.57 -2.09
CA ARG A 116 6.16 -0.32 -2.96
C ARG A 116 4.69 -0.22 -2.60
N TRP A 117 3.82 -0.15 -3.60
CA TRP A 117 2.38 -0.31 -3.39
C TRP A 117 2.01 -1.78 -3.48
N THR A 118 1.21 -2.26 -2.54
CA THR A 118 0.51 -3.55 -2.65
C THR A 118 -1.00 -3.35 -2.49
N THR A 119 -1.78 -4.08 -3.28
CA THR A 119 -3.25 -4.02 -3.29
C THR A 119 -3.91 -5.31 -2.83
N HIS A 120 -3.09 -6.31 -2.53
CA HIS A 120 -3.51 -7.64 -2.10
C HIS A 120 -2.89 -7.96 -0.73
N GLY A 121 -3.59 -8.81 0.01
CA GLY A 121 -3.20 -9.18 1.37
C GLY A 121 -3.52 -8.11 2.42
N ALA A 122 -3.25 -8.44 3.67
CA ALA A 122 -3.35 -7.49 4.76
C ALA A 122 -2.15 -6.53 4.74
N CYS A 123 -2.36 -5.27 5.15
CA CYS A 123 -1.29 -4.29 5.29
C CYS A 123 -0.47 -4.56 6.56
N LEU A 124 0.28 -5.66 6.55
CA LEU A 124 1.11 -6.13 7.65
C LEU A 124 2.60 -5.91 7.34
N THR A 125 3.35 -5.56 8.37
CA THR A 125 4.83 -5.52 8.34
C THR A 125 5.42 -6.93 8.39
N GLU A 126 6.73 -7.06 8.12
CA GLU A 126 7.46 -8.33 8.23
C GLU A 126 7.32 -8.97 9.63
N LYS A 127 7.40 -8.15 10.70
CA LYS A 127 7.27 -8.63 12.09
C LYS A 127 5.88 -9.16 12.43
N GLU A 128 4.87 -8.71 11.70
CA GLU A 128 3.48 -9.10 11.88
C GLU A 128 3.07 -10.24 10.95
N TYR A 129 3.91 -10.58 9.97
CA TYR A 129 3.70 -11.74 9.10
C TYR A 129 4.05 -13.02 9.89
N PRO A 130 3.10 -13.97 10.04
CA PRO A 130 3.40 -15.24 10.68
C PRO A 130 4.41 -16.00 9.82
N SER A 131 5.48 -16.52 10.44
CA SER A 131 6.53 -17.31 9.77
C SER A 131 6.02 -18.61 9.10
N GLU A 132 4.75 -18.96 9.28
CA GLU A 132 4.13 -20.14 8.66
C GLU A 132 3.66 -19.93 7.21
N TYR A 133 3.64 -18.69 6.71
CA TYR A 133 3.36 -18.40 5.29
C TYR A 133 4.66 -18.29 4.50
N ASP A 134 5.41 -19.40 4.48
CA ASP A 134 6.56 -19.56 3.58
C ASP A 134 6.03 -19.81 2.16
N TYR A 135 6.13 -18.79 1.31
CA TYR A 135 5.74 -18.84 -0.10
C TYR A 135 6.79 -19.55 -0.99
N ASP A 136 7.71 -20.33 -0.44
CA ASP A 136 8.56 -21.29 -1.18
C ASP A 136 7.76 -22.47 -1.81
N ARG A 137 6.47 -22.26 -2.12
CA ARG A 137 5.67 -23.10 -3.02
C ARG A 137 5.09 -22.28 -4.17
N CYS A 138 5.95 -21.90 -5.10
CA CYS A 138 5.62 -21.78 -6.52
C CYS A 138 6.64 -22.59 -7.31
#